data_AF-A0A7V3A726-F1
#
_entry.id   AF-A0A7V3A726-F1
#
_cell.length_a   1.000
_cell.length_b   1.000
_cell.length_c   1.000
_cell.angle_alpha   90.00
_cell.angle_beta   90.00
_cell.angle_gamma   90.00
#
_symmetry.space_group_name_H-M   'P 1'
#
loop_
_entity.id
_entity.type
_entity.pdbx_description
1 polymer ?
#
loop_
_entity_poly.entity_id
_entity_poly.type
_entity_poly.pdbx_seq_one_letter_code
_entity_poly.pdbx_strand_id
1 'polypeptide(L)'
;MSKKFLLPFFLLFVSLIFSSCLTSRLERKLKPADQDWLSEVRYIITPEERKIFLELPESEREQFKVDFWARRDPDPDTEANEFKDEYYQRLERANQMFLGEGRPGWLTDRGRIYILFGPPTERHTYPMEASGYCREVWYYGSFPVIFIDEHCSGNYILSAINLEHLQDLNLAQGYFQNTITQERSVFDYDLKLARSQRSGDSLRALLSFSMKYEQIWFEVRDDASLETQLLLVVEIKDRAGNLVWQGQKTANLSFSDEEELKKMRGLKFTMDVEINLPDGRFPLPAPGKYLLYSTLKQRTGGKELKKVSEIKL
;
A
#
# COMPACT_ATOMS: atom_id res chain seq x y z
N MET A 1 17.54 53.03 -10.67
CA MET A 1 17.64 51.82 -9.84
C MET A 1 16.55 51.93 -8.78
N SER A 2 15.54 51.09 -8.62
CA SER A 2 15.46 49.63 -8.70
C SER A 2 13.98 49.26 -8.99
N LYS A 3 13.73 48.37 -9.95
CA LYS A 3 12.41 47.73 -10.16
C LYS A 3 12.40 46.43 -9.37
N LYS A 4 11.55 46.34 -8.34
CA LYS A 4 11.33 45.09 -7.59
C LYS A 4 10.46 44.16 -8.44
N PHE A 5 11.03 43.05 -8.87
CA PHE A 5 10.32 41.93 -9.48
C PHE A 5 9.67 41.10 -8.36
N LEU A 6 8.34 41.13 -8.26
CA LEU A 6 7.57 40.17 -7.47
C LEU A 6 7.30 38.96 -8.37
N LEU A 7 8.00 37.85 -8.14
CA LEU A 7 7.65 36.55 -8.72
C LEU A 7 6.42 36.00 -7.99
N PRO A 8 5.36 35.53 -8.68
CA PRO A 8 4.27 34.85 -8.01
C PRO A 8 4.69 33.41 -7.71
N PHE A 9 4.87 33.12 -6.43
CA PHE A 9 4.95 31.78 -5.86
C PHE A 9 3.55 31.16 -5.90
N PHE A 10 3.10 30.68 -7.05
CA PHE A 10 1.80 30.01 -7.18
C PHE A 10 1.79 28.95 -8.29
N LEU A 11 2.70 27.96 -8.19
CA LEU A 11 2.73 26.82 -9.12
C LEU A 11 3.07 25.51 -8.40
N LEU A 12 2.51 25.29 -7.21
CA LEU A 12 2.75 24.06 -6.43
C LEU A 12 1.49 23.46 -5.79
N PHE A 13 0.31 23.75 -6.34
CA PHE A 13 -0.96 23.20 -5.83
C PHE A 13 -1.79 22.41 -6.87
N VAL A 14 -1.24 22.14 -8.06
CA VAL A 14 -1.99 21.50 -9.15
C VAL A 14 -1.70 20.00 -9.31
N SER A 15 -0.63 19.44 -8.70
CA SER A 15 -0.28 18.02 -8.94
C SER A 15 -1.14 17.01 -8.17
N LEU A 16 -1.84 17.40 -7.10
CA LEU A 16 -2.67 16.49 -6.29
C LEU A 16 -4.07 16.24 -6.87
N ILE A 17 -4.54 17.07 -7.80
CA ILE A 17 -5.89 16.93 -8.39
C ILE A 17 -5.92 15.94 -9.57
N PHE A 18 -4.78 15.73 -10.25
CA PHE A 18 -4.72 14.83 -11.41
C PHE A 18 -4.72 13.34 -11.04
N SER A 19 -4.18 12.96 -9.88
CA SER A 19 -4.12 11.54 -9.45
C SER A 19 -5.49 10.96 -9.07
N SER A 20 -6.35 11.77 -8.44
CA SER A 20 -7.70 11.34 -8.04
C SER A 20 -8.62 11.11 -9.26
N CYS A 21 -8.45 11.90 -10.32
CA CYS A 21 -9.19 11.71 -11.57
C CYS A 21 -8.76 10.44 -12.33
N LEU A 22 -7.50 10.05 -12.24
CA LEU A 22 -6.99 8.84 -12.91
C LEU A 22 -7.51 7.56 -12.24
N THR A 23 -7.43 7.49 -10.91
CA THR A 23 -7.87 6.33 -10.13
C THR A 23 -9.38 6.10 -10.22
N SER A 24 -10.19 7.17 -10.14
CA SER A 24 -11.64 7.09 -10.34
C SER A 24 -12.02 6.58 -11.74
N ARG A 25 -11.28 6.98 -12.79
CA ARG A 25 -11.50 6.47 -14.15
C ARG A 25 -11.13 5.00 -14.30
N LEU A 26 -10.07 4.54 -13.62
CA LEU A 26 -9.65 3.14 -13.65
C LEU A 26 -10.66 2.25 -12.91
N GLU A 27 -11.15 2.70 -11.76
CA GLU A 27 -12.15 1.98 -10.97
C GLU A 27 -13.44 1.76 -11.74
N ARG A 28 -13.93 2.77 -12.48
CA ARG A 28 -15.11 2.65 -13.34
C ARG A 28 -14.96 1.66 -14.50
N LYS A 29 -13.73 1.26 -14.85
CA LYS A 29 -13.44 0.28 -15.92
C LYS A 29 -13.33 -1.15 -15.40
N LEU A 30 -13.33 -1.34 -14.08
CA LEU A 30 -13.30 -2.67 -13.47
C LEU A 30 -14.59 -3.43 -13.76
N LYS A 31 -14.53 -4.76 -13.75
CA LYS A 31 -15.74 -5.60 -13.76
C LYS A 31 -16.52 -5.40 -12.44
N PRO A 32 -17.85 -5.60 -12.42
CA PRO A 32 -18.65 -5.42 -11.21
C PRO A 32 -18.08 -6.17 -9.99
N ALA A 33 -17.72 -7.45 -10.15
CA ALA A 33 -17.12 -8.24 -9.06
C ALA A 33 -15.79 -7.67 -8.52
N ASP A 34 -14.98 -7.01 -9.35
CA ASP A 34 -13.74 -6.36 -8.92
C ASP A 34 -14.03 -5.04 -8.18
N GLN A 35 -15.06 -4.31 -8.61
CA GLN A 35 -15.52 -3.09 -7.92
C GLN A 35 -16.08 -3.45 -6.55
N ASP A 36 -16.91 -4.49 -6.48
CA ASP A 36 -17.52 -4.97 -5.24
C ASP A 36 -16.44 -5.40 -4.26
N TRP A 37 -15.52 -6.28 -4.69
CA TRP A 37 -14.40 -6.72 -3.86
C TRP A 37 -13.55 -5.54 -3.36
N LEU A 38 -13.18 -4.61 -4.24
CA LEU A 38 -12.39 -3.43 -3.86
C LEU A 38 -13.13 -2.54 -2.86
N SER A 39 -14.46 -2.46 -2.98
CA SER A 39 -15.31 -1.73 -2.05
C SER A 39 -15.39 -2.42 -0.69
N GLU A 40 -15.53 -3.75 -0.66
CA GLU A 40 -15.56 -4.56 0.56
C GLU A 40 -14.28 -4.39 1.37
N VAL A 41 -13.10 -4.53 0.75
CA VAL A 41 -11.81 -4.48 1.46
C VAL A 41 -11.31 -3.05 1.75
N ARG A 42 -12.13 -2.01 1.51
CA ARG A 42 -11.73 -0.59 1.60
C ARG A 42 -11.08 -0.17 2.91
N TYR A 43 -11.40 -0.86 4.00
CA TYR A 43 -10.93 -0.52 5.34
C TYR A 43 -9.53 -1.07 5.61
N ILE A 44 -9.08 -2.04 4.82
CA ILE A 44 -7.84 -2.81 5.06
C ILE A 44 -6.91 -2.82 3.84
N ILE A 45 -7.37 -2.41 2.65
CA ILE A 45 -6.53 -2.20 1.48
C ILE A 45 -5.77 -0.88 1.58
N THR A 46 -4.45 -0.91 1.35
CA THR A 46 -3.63 0.30 1.41
C THR A 46 -3.78 1.13 0.11
N PRO A 47 -3.45 2.43 0.13
CA PRO A 47 -3.46 3.26 -1.08
C PRO A 47 -2.61 2.66 -2.22
N GLU A 48 -1.46 2.06 -1.88
CA GLU A 48 -0.53 1.44 -2.83
C GLU A 48 -1.11 0.16 -3.41
N GLU A 49 -1.65 -0.73 -2.57
CA GLU A 49 -2.34 -1.94 -3.04
C GLU A 49 -3.52 -1.61 -3.93
N ARG A 50 -4.32 -0.61 -3.55
CA ARG A 50 -5.44 -0.15 -4.35
C ARG A 50 -4.97 0.35 -5.71
N LYS A 51 -3.88 1.14 -5.74
CA LYS A 51 -3.30 1.61 -6.99
C LYS A 51 -2.82 0.44 -7.87
N ILE A 52 -2.09 -0.51 -7.28
CA ILE A 52 -1.62 -1.71 -7.99
C ILE A 52 -2.82 -2.47 -8.58
N PHE A 53 -3.85 -2.75 -7.77
CA PHE A 53 -5.05 -3.47 -8.22
C PHE A 53 -5.75 -2.77 -9.40
N LEU A 54 -5.85 -1.44 -9.37
CA LEU A 54 -6.45 -0.64 -10.45
C LEU A 54 -5.61 -0.64 -11.75
N GLU A 55 -4.30 -0.81 -11.65
CA GLU A 55 -3.36 -0.83 -12.78
C GLU A 55 -3.15 -2.26 -13.33
N LEU A 56 -3.54 -3.30 -12.59
CA LEU A 56 -3.38 -4.69 -13.01
C LEU A 56 -4.29 -5.06 -14.20
N PRO A 57 -3.77 -5.86 -15.15
CA PRO A 57 -4.59 -6.56 -16.14
C PRO A 57 -5.64 -7.44 -15.45
N GLU A 58 -6.79 -7.61 -16.11
CA GLU A 58 -7.89 -8.41 -15.57
C GLU A 58 -7.48 -9.84 -15.21
N SER A 59 -6.62 -10.47 -16.01
CA SER A 59 -6.12 -11.83 -15.80
C SER A 59 -5.31 -12.00 -14.50
N GLU A 60 -4.74 -10.92 -13.95
CA GLU A 60 -3.88 -10.93 -12.77
C GLU A 60 -4.64 -10.58 -11.48
N ARG A 61 -5.89 -10.12 -11.58
CA ARG A 61 -6.63 -9.60 -10.43
C ARG A 61 -7.05 -10.68 -9.45
N GLU A 62 -7.43 -11.86 -9.93
CA GLU A 62 -7.79 -12.98 -9.03
C GLU A 62 -6.57 -13.42 -8.20
N GLN A 63 -5.40 -13.50 -8.82
CA GLN A 63 -4.17 -13.80 -8.09
C GLN A 63 -3.84 -12.70 -7.07
N PHE A 64 -4.04 -11.43 -7.41
CA PHE A 64 -3.89 -10.34 -6.44
C PHE A 64 -4.82 -10.49 -5.23
N LYS A 65 -6.08 -10.91 -5.42
CA LYS A 65 -7.02 -11.14 -4.31
C LYS A 65 -6.57 -12.30 -3.41
N VAL A 66 -6.05 -13.38 -4.01
CA VAL A 66 -5.45 -14.50 -3.26
C VAL A 66 -4.27 -14.02 -2.43
N ASP A 67 -3.31 -13.33 -3.06
CA ASP A 67 -2.12 -12.80 -2.40
C ASP A 67 -2.45 -11.73 -1.35
N PHE A 68 -3.53 -10.97 -1.56
CA PHE A 68 -4.04 -9.96 -0.63
C PHE A 68 -4.44 -10.57 0.70
N TRP A 69 -5.16 -11.71 0.66
CA TRP A 69 -5.60 -12.41 1.86
C TRP A 69 -4.49 -13.27 2.46
N ALA A 70 -3.71 -13.99 1.66
CA ALA A 70 -2.59 -14.80 2.15
C ALA A 70 -1.57 -13.98 2.96
N ARG A 71 -1.31 -12.73 2.56
CA ARG A 71 -0.43 -11.81 3.33
C ARG A 71 -1.01 -11.35 4.67
N ARG A 72 -2.28 -11.64 4.94
CA ARG A 72 -3.01 -11.25 6.14
C ARG A 72 -3.48 -12.47 6.93
N ASP A 73 -2.98 -13.65 6.57
CA ASP A 73 -3.23 -14.90 7.26
C ASP A 73 -2.46 -14.93 8.58
N PRO A 74 -3.12 -15.01 9.74
CA PRO A 74 -2.43 -15.13 11.02
C PRO A 74 -1.79 -16.51 11.21
N ASP A 75 -2.33 -17.56 10.59
CA ASP A 75 -1.85 -18.94 10.71
C ASP A 75 -1.82 -19.63 9.34
N PRO A 76 -0.74 -19.45 8.55
CA PRO A 76 -0.66 -20.05 7.21
C PRO A 76 -0.53 -21.58 7.21
N ASP A 77 -0.42 -22.22 8.38
CA ASP A 77 -0.40 -23.67 8.51
C ASP A 77 -1.82 -24.28 8.50
N THR A 78 -2.87 -23.45 8.61
CA THR A 78 -4.26 -23.88 8.44
C THR A 78 -4.73 -23.70 6.99
N GLU A 79 -5.76 -24.45 6.58
CA GLU A 79 -6.35 -24.30 5.24
C GLU A 79 -7.22 -23.05 5.11
N ALA A 80 -7.73 -22.53 6.23
CA ALA A 80 -8.66 -21.42 6.28
C ALA A 80 -7.96 -20.15 6.80
N ASN A 81 -8.15 -19.03 6.10
CA ASN A 81 -7.62 -17.76 6.56
C ASN A 81 -8.57 -17.16 7.61
N GLU A 82 -8.25 -17.31 8.89
CA GLU A 82 -9.17 -16.94 9.98
C GLU A 82 -9.48 -15.45 9.98
N PHE A 83 -8.52 -14.62 9.57
CA PHE A 83 -8.76 -13.19 9.46
C PHE A 83 -9.76 -12.84 8.38
N LYS A 84 -9.60 -13.42 7.19
CA LYS A 84 -10.52 -13.18 6.07
C LYS A 84 -11.94 -13.56 6.49
N ASP A 85 -12.09 -14.72 7.13
CA ASP A 85 -13.38 -15.21 7.59
C ASP A 85 -13.99 -14.28 8.64
N GLU A 86 -13.20 -13.86 9.63
CA GLU A 86 -13.65 -12.90 10.65
C GLU A 86 -14.01 -11.54 10.02
N TYR A 87 -13.20 -11.04 9.09
CA TYR A 87 -13.43 -9.77 8.41
C TYR A 87 -14.79 -9.76 7.68
N TYR A 88 -15.05 -10.81 6.91
CA TYR A 88 -16.32 -10.96 6.20
C TYR A 88 -17.50 -11.16 7.16
N GLN A 89 -17.30 -11.91 8.26
CA GLN A 89 -18.30 -12.05 9.30
C GLN A 89 -18.63 -10.69 9.96
N ARG A 90 -17.64 -9.85 10.23
CA ARG A 90 -17.84 -8.50 10.77
C ARG A 90 -18.53 -7.58 9.78
N LEU A 91 -18.27 -7.72 8.48
CA LEU A 91 -18.96 -6.98 7.42
C LEU A 91 -20.44 -7.33 7.37
N GLU A 92 -20.78 -8.62 7.38
CA GLU A 92 -22.16 -9.09 7.45
C GLU A 92 -22.84 -8.61 8.73
N ARG A 93 -22.15 -8.70 9.87
CA ARG A 93 -22.69 -8.29 11.17
C ARG A 93 -22.95 -6.78 11.23
N ALA A 94 -22.07 -5.96 10.67
CA ALA A 94 -22.28 -4.52 10.52
C ALA A 94 -23.53 -4.22 9.70
N ASN A 95 -23.77 -4.96 8.61
CA ASN A 95 -25.00 -4.83 7.81
C ASN A 95 -26.28 -5.13 8.57
N GLN A 96 -26.25 -6.15 9.44
CA GLN A 96 -27.39 -6.50 10.27
C GLN A 96 -27.63 -5.46 11.37
N MET A 97 -26.57 -4.98 12.03
CA MET A 97 -26.67 -4.08 13.18
C MET A 97 -27.04 -2.65 12.81
N PHE A 98 -26.56 -2.18 11.65
CA PHE A 98 -26.69 -0.79 11.21
C PHE A 98 -27.59 -0.66 9.98
N LEU A 99 -28.54 -1.58 9.86
CA LEU A 99 -29.59 -1.52 8.86
C LEU A 99 -30.46 -0.28 9.13
N GLY A 100 -30.69 0.53 8.10
CA GLY A 100 -31.59 1.69 8.18
C GLY A 100 -30.91 3.04 8.38
N GLU A 101 -29.58 3.11 8.51
CA GLU A 101 -28.84 4.39 8.59
C GLU A 101 -28.66 5.10 7.22
N GLY A 102 -29.58 4.87 6.29
CA GLY A 102 -29.57 5.47 4.94
C GLY A 102 -28.51 4.92 3.97
N ARG A 103 -27.65 3.99 4.42
CA ARG A 103 -26.64 3.30 3.60
C ARG A 103 -26.42 1.87 4.11
N PRO A 104 -25.78 0.96 3.34
CA PRO A 104 -25.39 -0.35 3.85
C PRO A 104 -24.64 -0.24 5.17
N GLY A 105 -24.97 -1.08 6.15
CA GLY A 105 -24.44 -0.97 7.51
C GLY A 105 -22.92 -1.03 7.58
N TRP A 106 -22.28 -1.80 6.70
CA TRP A 106 -20.82 -1.83 6.57
C TRP A 106 -20.19 -0.50 6.15
N LEU A 107 -20.96 0.42 5.54
CA LEU A 107 -20.53 1.76 5.12
C LEU A 107 -20.82 2.87 6.14
N THR A 108 -21.48 2.57 7.25
CA THR A 108 -21.74 3.55 8.32
C THR A 108 -20.49 3.75 9.17
N ASP A 109 -20.43 4.85 9.93
CA ASP A 109 -19.29 5.09 10.83
C ASP A 109 -19.25 4.03 11.94
N ARG A 110 -20.42 3.64 12.48
CA ARG A 110 -20.53 2.54 13.43
C ARG A 110 -20.08 1.21 12.82
N GLY A 111 -20.50 0.90 11.59
CA GLY A 111 -20.09 -0.30 10.86
C GLY A 111 -18.60 -0.33 10.58
N ARG A 112 -18.01 0.79 10.15
CA ARG A 112 -16.56 0.93 9.95
C ARG A 112 -15.79 0.59 11.22
N ILE A 113 -16.18 1.15 12.37
CA ILE A 113 -15.51 0.87 13.64
C ILE A 113 -15.68 -0.60 14.03
N TYR A 114 -16.89 -1.16 13.88
CA TYR A 114 -17.13 -2.57 14.19
C TYR A 114 -16.29 -3.52 13.32
N ILE A 115 -16.11 -3.21 12.03
CA ILE A 115 -15.28 -4.01 11.12
C ILE A 115 -13.81 -3.96 11.53
N LEU A 116 -13.30 -2.77 11.83
CA LEU A 116 -11.89 -2.54 12.15
C LEU A 116 -11.47 -3.06 13.54
N PHE A 117 -12.37 -2.99 14.52
CA PHE A 117 -12.04 -3.22 15.93
C PHE A 117 -12.85 -4.37 16.56
N GLY A 118 -13.81 -4.94 15.82
CA GLY A 118 -14.68 -5.99 16.33
C GLY A 118 -15.78 -5.44 17.25
N PRO A 119 -16.41 -6.29 18.06
CA PRO A 119 -17.40 -5.85 19.04
C PRO A 119 -16.74 -5.06 20.19
N PRO A 120 -17.35 -3.95 20.65
CA PRO A 120 -16.86 -3.24 21.81
C PRO A 120 -17.06 -4.04 23.10
N THR A 121 -16.23 -3.76 24.12
CA THR A 121 -16.39 -4.32 25.46
C THR A 121 -17.68 -3.84 26.11
N GLU A 122 -17.99 -2.55 25.97
CA GLU A 122 -19.23 -1.96 26.48
C GLU A 122 -19.85 -1.02 25.44
N ARG A 123 -21.19 -0.96 25.42
CA ARG A 123 -21.97 -0.15 24.49
C ARG A 123 -23.06 0.58 25.27
N HIS A 124 -22.97 1.90 25.31
CA HIS A 124 -23.97 2.77 25.95
C HIS A 124 -24.71 3.60 24.89
N THR A 125 -26.03 3.49 24.90
CA THR A 125 -26.90 4.29 24.03
C THR A 125 -27.59 5.36 24.86
N TYR A 126 -27.50 6.60 24.42
CA TYR A 126 -28.15 7.73 25.04
C TYR A 126 -29.14 8.31 24.03
N PRO A 127 -30.46 8.11 24.25
CA PRO A 127 -31.49 8.67 23.39
C PRO A 127 -31.54 10.21 23.51
N MET A 128 -32.44 10.85 22.77
CA MET A 128 -32.63 12.29 22.82
C MET A 128 -33.10 12.72 24.22
N GLU A 129 -32.16 13.12 25.07
CA GLU A 129 -32.44 13.72 26.38
C GLU A 129 -32.33 15.26 26.25
N ALA A 130 -32.01 15.98 27.33
CA ALA A 130 -31.87 17.43 27.32
C ALA A 130 -30.75 17.98 26.41
N SER A 131 -29.91 17.11 25.85
CA SER A 131 -28.80 17.43 24.95
C SER A 131 -29.22 17.87 23.54
N GLY A 132 -30.43 17.51 23.09
CA GLY A 132 -30.91 17.82 21.74
C GLY A 132 -30.33 16.95 20.62
N TYR A 133 -29.57 15.91 20.95
CA TYR A 133 -29.03 14.92 20.01
C TYR A 133 -28.97 13.53 20.64
N CYS A 134 -28.96 12.49 19.80
CA CYS A 134 -28.74 11.12 20.22
C CYS A 134 -27.25 10.82 20.17
N ARG A 135 -26.74 10.06 21.15
CA ARG A 135 -25.34 9.64 21.15
C ARG A 135 -25.19 8.19 21.53
N GLU A 136 -24.13 7.58 21.04
CA GLU A 136 -23.75 6.23 21.38
C GLU A 136 -22.26 6.19 21.68
N VAL A 137 -21.90 5.53 22.78
CA VAL A 137 -20.52 5.42 23.25
C VAL A 137 -20.14 3.96 23.32
N TRP A 138 -19.10 3.59 22.58
CA TRP A 138 -18.53 2.25 22.58
C TRP A 138 -17.19 2.28 23.30
N TYR A 139 -16.97 1.35 24.22
CA TYR A 139 -15.72 1.23 24.94
C TYR A 139 -14.93 0.03 24.42
N TYR A 140 -13.70 0.28 24.00
CA TYR A 140 -12.68 -0.74 23.73
C TYR A 140 -11.66 -0.68 24.86
N GLY A 141 -11.87 -1.49 25.90
CA GLY A 141 -11.18 -1.27 27.18
C GLY A 141 -11.51 0.11 27.76
N SER A 142 -10.50 0.91 28.05
CA SER A 142 -10.67 2.28 28.59
C SER A 142 -10.91 3.35 27.52
N PHE A 143 -10.89 3.00 26.23
CA PHE A 143 -10.99 3.96 25.15
C PHE A 143 -12.44 4.15 24.66
N PRO A 144 -13.02 5.36 24.75
CA PRO A 144 -14.36 5.64 24.26
C PRO A 144 -14.36 6.07 22.78
N VAL A 145 -15.18 5.41 21.97
CA VAL A 145 -15.59 5.85 20.63
C VAL A 145 -16.98 6.45 20.73
N ILE A 146 -17.13 7.71 20.31
CA ILE A 146 -18.39 8.45 20.44
C ILE A 146 -18.99 8.69 19.06
N PHE A 147 -20.23 8.25 18.88
CA PHE A 147 -21.07 8.53 17.73
C PHE A 147 -22.19 9.48 18.11
N ILE A 148 -22.46 10.47 17.27
CA ILE A 148 -23.52 11.46 17.46
C ILE A 148 -24.46 11.44 16.26
N ASP A 149 -25.75 11.48 16.55
CA ASP A 149 -26.82 11.73 15.58
C ASP A 149 -27.56 12.99 16.04
N GLU A 150 -27.23 14.11 15.39
CA GLU A 150 -27.71 15.45 15.72
C GLU A 150 -29.24 15.59 15.65
N HIS A 151 -29.91 14.70 14.91
CA HIS A 151 -31.35 14.76 14.68
C HIS A 151 -32.09 13.51 15.15
N CYS A 152 -31.39 12.55 15.79
CA CYS A 152 -31.96 11.27 16.17
C CYS A 152 -32.67 10.55 15.00
N SER A 153 -32.12 10.71 13.80
CA SER A 153 -32.62 10.17 12.54
C SER A 153 -32.25 8.70 12.31
N GLY A 154 -31.37 8.15 13.14
CA GLY A 154 -30.69 6.87 12.94
C GLY A 154 -29.33 7.00 12.25
N ASN A 155 -28.95 8.16 11.72
CA ASN A 155 -27.67 8.38 11.03
C ASN A 155 -26.61 8.89 12.00
N TYR A 156 -25.84 7.95 12.58
CA TYR A 156 -24.81 8.27 13.56
C TYR A 156 -23.47 8.54 12.87
N ILE A 157 -22.88 9.69 13.19
CA ILE A 157 -21.58 10.14 12.67
C ILE A 157 -20.55 10.03 13.80
N LEU A 158 -19.34 9.61 13.46
CA LEU A 158 -18.22 9.56 14.38
C LEU A 158 -17.83 10.99 14.81
N SER A 159 -17.94 11.29 16.10
CA SER A 159 -17.74 12.65 16.63
C SER A 159 -16.37 12.85 17.29
N ALA A 160 -15.81 11.82 17.90
CA ALA A 160 -14.42 11.83 18.37
C ALA A 160 -13.55 11.08 17.33
N ILE A 161 -12.25 11.38 17.14
CA ILE A 161 -11.19 10.72 17.89
C ILE A 161 -9.81 11.12 17.29
N ASN A 162 -8.76 11.23 18.12
CA ASN A 162 -7.40 10.91 17.70
C ASN A 162 -7.25 9.37 17.59
N LEU A 163 -7.43 8.80 16.39
CA LEU A 163 -7.58 7.34 16.17
C LEU A 163 -6.28 6.56 16.41
N GLU A 164 -5.18 7.28 16.57
CA GLU A 164 -3.86 6.78 16.96
C GLU A 164 -3.92 5.93 18.24
N HIS A 165 -4.69 6.33 19.26
CA HIS A 165 -4.73 5.62 20.54
C HIS A 165 -5.54 4.30 20.48
N LEU A 166 -6.54 4.21 19.61
CA LEU A 166 -7.23 2.95 19.33
C LEU A 166 -6.40 1.99 18.51
N GLN A 167 -5.60 2.57 17.62
CA GLN A 167 -4.64 1.83 16.82
C GLN A 167 -3.65 1.13 17.75
N ASP A 168 -3.11 1.83 18.75
CA ASP A 168 -2.24 1.26 19.79
C ASP A 168 -2.91 0.15 20.65
N LEU A 169 -4.21 0.26 20.92
CA LEU A 169 -4.96 -0.78 21.65
C LEU A 169 -5.20 -2.04 20.82
N ASN A 170 -5.47 -1.89 19.51
CA ASN A 170 -5.52 -3.02 18.56
C ASN A 170 -4.14 -3.72 18.47
N LEU A 171 -3.04 -2.99 18.64
CA LEU A 171 -1.69 -3.54 18.71
C LEU A 171 -1.41 -4.30 20.01
N ALA A 172 -2.02 -3.88 21.12
CA ALA A 172 -1.88 -4.53 22.42
C ALA A 172 -2.80 -5.75 22.60
N GLN A 173 -3.95 -5.82 21.90
CA GLN A 173 -4.92 -6.92 21.98
C GLN A 173 -4.66 -8.09 21.00
N GLY A 174 -3.69 -7.93 20.09
CA GLY A 174 -3.27 -8.98 19.16
C GLY A 174 -4.15 -9.06 17.92
N TYR A 175 -3.48 -9.04 16.76
CA TYR A 175 -4.03 -9.17 15.41
C TYR A 175 -4.87 -7.95 14.96
N PHE A 176 -4.23 -6.93 14.37
CA PHE A 176 -4.61 -6.42 13.03
C PHE A 176 -3.82 -5.21 12.50
N GLN A 177 -2.85 -4.65 13.24
CA GLN A 177 -2.25 -3.38 12.78
C GLN A 177 -0.72 -3.34 12.63
N ASN A 178 0.04 -4.31 13.14
CA ASN A 178 1.50 -4.27 13.01
C ASN A 178 2.06 -4.79 11.68
N THR A 179 1.32 -5.59 10.90
CA THR A 179 1.89 -6.17 9.66
C THR A 179 1.62 -5.33 8.40
N ILE A 180 0.56 -4.51 8.37
CA ILE A 180 0.07 -3.95 7.10
C ILE A 180 0.48 -2.48 6.88
N THR A 181 0.45 -1.64 7.92
CA THR A 181 0.70 -0.19 7.77
C THR A 181 2.15 0.19 8.09
N GLN A 182 2.76 -0.43 9.11
CA GLN A 182 4.16 -0.18 9.45
C GLN A 182 5.13 -0.86 8.47
N GLU A 183 4.86 -2.06 7.96
CA GLU A 183 5.78 -2.67 6.98
C GLU A 183 5.69 -2.00 5.59
N ARG A 184 4.50 -1.64 5.08
CA ARG A 184 4.40 -1.16 3.68
C ARG A 184 4.84 0.27 3.45
N SER A 185 4.70 1.15 4.44
CA SER A 185 5.32 2.49 4.35
C SER A 185 6.85 2.41 4.44
N VAL A 186 7.39 1.34 5.02
CA VAL A 186 8.82 1.17 5.29
C VAL A 186 9.49 0.29 4.24
N PHE A 187 8.77 -0.23 3.23
CA PHE A 187 9.35 -1.11 2.20
C PHE A 187 8.85 -0.78 0.76
N ASP A 188 8.65 0.49 0.41
CA ASP A 188 8.39 0.92 -0.99
C ASP A 188 9.67 1.39 -1.68
N TYR A 189 9.92 0.90 -2.89
CA TYR A 189 11.05 1.31 -3.74
C TYR A 189 10.57 1.87 -5.08
N ASP A 190 11.36 2.76 -5.64
CA ASP A 190 11.14 3.34 -6.96
C ASP A 190 12.08 2.67 -7.97
N LEU A 191 11.54 2.25 -9.12
CA LEU A 191 12.33 1.76 -10.25
C LEU A 191 11.84 2.48 -11.50
N LYS A 192 12.73 3.22 -12.16
CA LYS A 192 12.39 4.04 -13.32
C LYS A 192 13.36 3.80 -14.47
N LEU A 193 12.86 3.92 -15.69
CA LEU A 193 13.69 4.05 -16.88
C LEU A 193 14.28 5.47 -16.93
N ALA A 194 15.50 5.63 -16.42
CA ALA A 194 16.19 6.92 -16.34
C ALA A 194 16.66 7.41 -17.72
N ARG A 195 17.06 6.48 -18.60
CA ARG A 195 17.47 6.78 -19.97
C ARG A 195 17.15 5.62 -20.89
N SER A 196 16.79 5.92 -22.14
CA SER A 196 16.69 4.95 -23.22
C SER A 196 17.10 5.62 -24.54
N GLN A 197 18.05 5.03 -25.24
CA GLN A 197 18.55 5.51 -26.53
C GLN A 197 18.66 4.34 -27.49
N ARG A 198 17.92 4.43 -28.59
CA ARG A 198 18.02 3.52 -29.73
C ARG A 198 18.91 4.15 -30.80
N SER A 199 19.87 3.40 -31.33
CA SER A 199 20.76 3.82 -32.41
C SER A 199 20.95 2.66 -33.38
N GLY A 200 20.30 2.74 -34.55
CA GLY A 200 20.29 1.68 -35.56
C GLY A 200 19.86 0.34 -34.94
N ASP A 201 20.81 -0.59 -34.88
CA ASP A 201 20.61 -1.96 -34.41
C ASP A 201 20.95 -2.16 -32.92
N SER A 202 20.99 -1.08 -32.14
CA SER A 202 21.28 -1.13 -30.71
C SER A 202 20.31 -0.32 -29.87
N LEU A 203 20.03 -0.80 -28.67
CA LEU A 203 19.28 -0.12 -27.62
C LEU A 203 20.13 -0.09 -26.35
N ARG A 204 20.35 1.12 -25.82
CA ARG A 204 20.97 1.34 -24.50
C ARG A 204 19.95 1.96 -23.58
N ALA A 205 19.63 1.28 -22.49
CA ALA A 205 18.71 1.77 -21.48
C ALA A 205 19.32 1.65 -20.08
N LEU A 206 18.92 2.54 -19.19
CA LEU A 206 19.33 2.58 -17.80
C LEU A 206 18.09 2.58 -16.93
N LEU A 207 17.93 1.52 -16.15
CA LEU A 207 16.95 1.49 -15.07
C LEU A 207 17.63 1.96 -13.80
N SER A 208 17.01 2.92 -13.11
CA SER A 208 17.50 3.44 -11.84
C SER A 208 16.56 3.05 -10.72
N PHE A 209 17.10 2.33 -9.74
CA PHE A 209 16.43 1.91 -8.52
C PHE A 209 16.75 2.91 -7.41
N SER A 210 15.75 3.24 -6.57
CA SER A 210 15.99 3.99 -5.34
C SER A 210 15.06 3.58 -4.20
N MET A 211 15.58 3.58 -2.97
CA MET A 211 14.81 3.40 -1.73
C MET A 211 15.49 4.17 -0.59
N LYS A 212 14.77 4.52 0.47
CA LYS A 212 15.40 5.19 1.62
C LYS A 212 16.23 4.20 2.44
N TYR A 213 17.31 4.65 3.07
CA TYR A 213 18.10 3.77 3.93
C TYR A 213 17.31 3.25 5.13
N GLU A 214 16.34 4.01 5.65
CA GLU A 214 15.50 3.57 6.77
C GLU A 214 14.53 2.43 6.40
N GLN A 215 14.39 2.16 5.11
CA GLN A 215 13.56 1.11 4.55
C GLN A 215 14.33 -0.19 4.29
N ILE A 216 15.64 -0.19 4.57
CA ILE A 216 16.52 -1.34 4.37
C ILE A 216 16.74 -1.99 5.73
N TRP A 217 16.47 -3.28 5.83
CA TRP A 217 16.76 -4.04 7.04
C TRP A 217 18.24 -4.42 7.10
N PHE A 218 18.86 -4.41 8.28
CA PHE A 218 20.26 -4.79 8.49
C PHE A 218 20.37 -5.85 9.57
N GLU A 219 21.25 -6.82 9.36
CA GLU A 219 21.67 -7.75 10.41
C GLU A 219 22.84 -7.17 11.18
N VAL A 220 22.78 -7.29 12.51
CA VAL A 220 23.90 -6.96 13.39
C VAL A 220 24.84 -8.16 13.46
N ARG A 221 26.14 -7.92 13.33
CA ARG A 221 27.21 -8.91 13.49
C ARG A 221 27.81 -8.86 14.90
N ASP A 222 28.61 -9.86 15.24
CA ASP A 222 29.24 -9.99 16.57
C ASP A 222 30.17 -8.80 16.92
N ASP A 223 30.75 -8.16 15.91
CA ASP A 223 31.60 -6.96 16.04
C ASP A 223 30.79 -5.65 16.06
N ALA A 224 29.47 -5.74 16.22
CA ALA A 224 28.50 -4.65 16.14
C ALA A 224 28.36 -3.98 14.77
N SER A 225 29.02 -4.50 13.72
CA SER A 225 28.80 -4.05 12.35
C SER A 225 27.41 -4.43 11.85
N LEU A 226 26.90 -3.66 10.90
CA LEU A 226 25.61 -3.86 10.27
C LEU A 226 25.80 -4.29 8.82
N GLU A 227 25.16 -5.37 8.40
CA GLU A 227 25.29 -5.88 7.03
C GLU A 227 23.94 -6.25 6.40
N THR A 228 23.84 -6.08 5.09
CA THR A 228 22.73 -6.58 4.29
C THR A 228 23.09 -6.76 2.83
N GLN A 229 22.33 -7.61 2.15
CA GLN A 229 22.45 -7.84 0.72
C GLN A 229 21.07 -7.69 0.05
N LEU A 230 21.01 -6.79 -0.93
CA LEU A 230 19.85 -6.56 -1.77
C LEU A 230 20.09 -7.16 -3.15
N LEU A 231 19.16 -8.00 -3.62
CA LEU A 231 19.14 -8.55 -4.97
C LEU A 231 17.91 -8.02 -5.71
N LEU A 232 18.12 -7.19 -6.73
CA LEU A 232 17.09 -6.74 -7.64
C LEU A 232 17.11 -7.62 -8.90
N VAL A 233 16.01 -8.33 -9.15
CA VAL A 233 15.75 -9.05 -10.41
C VAL A 233 14.78 -8.23 -11.24
N VAL A 234 15.05 -8.11 -12.53
CA VAL A 234 14.25 -7.34 -13.47
C VAL A 234 13.93 -8.18 -14.69
N GLU A 235 12.66 -8.18 -15.10
CA GLU A 235 12.19 -8.79 -16.33
C GLU A 235 11.41 -7.75 -17.15
N ILE A 236 11.58 -7.76 -18.46
CA ILE A 236 10.81 -6.96 -19.39
C ILE A 236 10.04 -7.92 -20.27
N LYS A 237 8.72 -7.76 -20.34
CA LYS A 237 7.83 -8.59 -21.15
C LYS A 237 7.04 -7.73 -22.12
N ASP A 238 6.70 -8.29 -23.27
CA ASP A 238 5.74 -7.69 -24.18
C ASP A 238 4.30 -7.81 -23.63
N ARG A 239 3.32 -7.24 -24.34
CA ARG A 239 1.91 -7.28 -23.92
C ARG A 239 1.26 -8.66 -24.04
N ALA A 240 1.88 -9.58 -24.78
CA ALA A 240 1.44 -10.97 -24.86
C ALA A 240 2.07 -11.82 -23.73
N GLY A 241 2.93 -11.22 -22.89
CA GLY A 241 3.60 -11.88 -21.77
C GLY A 241 4.92 -12.55 -22.14
N ASN A 242 5.40 -12.40 -23.39
CA ASN A 242 6.66 -13.00 -23.81
C ASN A 242 7.84 -12.24 -23.18
N LEU A 243 8.85 -12.97 -22.71
CA LEU A 243 10.05 -12.38 -22.15
C LEU A 243 10.89 -11.71 -23.25
N VAL A 244 11.17 -10.43 -23.07
CA VAL A 244 11.95 -9.58 -23.98
C VAL A 244 13.36 -9.37 -23.47
N TRP A 245 13.51 -9.24 -22.15
CA TRP A 245 14.82 -9.10 -21.51
C TRP A 245 14.73 -9.49 -20.04
N GLN A 246 15.82 -9.96 -19.46
CA GLN A 246 15.95 -10.14 -18.02
C GLN A 246 17.37 -9.81 -17.54
N GLY A 247 17.46 -9.34 -16.31
CA GLY A 247 18.74 -9.07 -15.65
C GLY A 247 18.59 -9.01 -14.14
N GLN A 248 19.73 -8.89 -13.46
CA GLN A 248 19.76 -8.76 -12.01
C GLN A 248 20.93 -7.90 -11.55
N LYS A 249 20.78 -7.27 -10.39
CA LYS A 249 21.82 -6.48 -9.74
C LYS A 249 21.83 -6.77 -8.24
N THR A 250 23.02 -6.98 -7.70
CA THR A 250 23.23 -7.19 -6.27
C THR A 250 23.97 -6.00 -5.69
N ALA A 251 23.53 -5.54 -4.52
CA ALA A 251 24.23 -4.54 -3.72
C ALA A 251 24.48 -5.10 -2.31
N ASN A 252 25.71 -5.00 -1.85
CA ASN A 252 26.11 -5.31 -0.49
C ASN A 252 26.29 -3.99 0.25
N LEU A 253 25.61 -3.83 1.38
CA LEU A 253 25.71 -2.64 2.22
C LEU A 253 26.26 -3.06 3.57
N SER A 254 27.22 -2.30 4.06
CA SER A 254 27.82 -2.50 5.38
C SER A 254 28.05 -1.16 6.05
N PHE A 255 27.81 -1.12 7.36
CA PHE A 255 28.13 -0.02 8.25
C PHE A 255 28.92 -0.55 9.44
N SER A 256 29.89 0.23 9.89
CA SER A 256 30.75 -0.13 11.02
C SER A 256 29.98 -0.21 12.34
N ASP A 257 28.95 0.63 12.51
CA ASP A 257 28.07 0.67 13.69
C ASP A 257 26.71 1.31 13.36
N GLU A 258 25.82 1.35 14.37
CA GLU A 258 24.49 1.96 14.24
C GLU A 258 24.53 3.50 14.07
N GLU A 259 25.57 4.17 14.58
CA GLU A 259 25.71 5.62 14.47
C GLU A 259 26.02 6.05 13.04
N GLU A 260 26.76 5.23 12.29
CA GLU A 260 26.97 5.41 10.86
C GLU A 260 25.66 5.26 10.07
N LEU A 261 24.84 4.25 10.37
CA LEU A 261 23.53 4.09 9.74
C LEU A 261 22.59 5.26 10.06
N LYS A 262 22.62 5.80 11.29
CA LYS A 262 21.81 6.98 11.68
C LYS A 262 22.12 8.21 10.84
N LYS A 263 23.37 8.40 10.39
CA LYS A 263 23.75 9.50 9.48
C LYS A 263 23.11 9.37 8.10
N MET A 264 22.68 8.17 7.72
CA MET A 264 22.00 7.90 6.44
C MET A 264 20.49 8.14 6.50
N ARG A 265 19.92 8.43 7.67
CA ARG A 265 18.49 8.78 7.80
C ARG A 265 18.13 9.96 6.90
N GLY A 266 17.02 9.84 6.19
CA GLY A 266 16.53 10.77 5.17
C GLY A 266 17.17 10.60 3.79
N LEU A 267 18.30 9.88 3.68
CA LEU A 267 18.98 9.65 2.41
C LEU A 267 18.42 8.43 1.68
N LYS A 268 18.70 8.37 0.37
CA LYS A 268 18.31 7.26 -0.49
C LYS A 268 19.52 6.46 -0.94
N PHE A 269 19.38 5.14 -0.87
CA PHE A 269 20.22 4.22 -1.60
C PHE A 269 19.76 4.14 -3.06
N THR A 270 20.73 4.05 -3.99
CA THR A 270 20.45 3.93 -5.42
C THR A 270 21.34 2.87 -6.06
N MET A 271 20.80 2.14 -7.03
CA MET A 271 21.59 1.28 -7.91
C MET A 271 21.02 1.29 -9.32
N ASP A 272 21.88 1.14 -10.31
CA ASP A 272 21.46 1.14 -11.70
C ASP A 272 21.64 -0.23 -12.36
N VAL A 273 20.71 -0.55 -13.25
CA VAL A 273 20.73 -1.73 -14.12
C VAL A 273 20.85 -1.26 -15.56
N GLU A 274 21.97 -1.59 -16.19
CA GLU A 274 22.22 -1.27 -17.59
C GLU A 274 21.63 -2.36 -18.50
N ILE A 275 20.97 -1.91 -19.56
CA ILE A 275 20.39 -2.76 -20.60
C ILE A 275 21.05 -2.36 -21.90
N ASN A 276 21.81 -3.28 -22.49
CA ASN A 276 22.48 -3.09 -23.77
C ASN A 276 22.02 -4.20 -24.70
N LEU A 277 21.13 -3.90 -25.65
CA LEU A 277 20.54 -4.88 -26.56
C LEU A 277 20.97 -4.64 -28.02
N PRO A 278 21.19 -5.71 -28.81
CA PRO A 278 21.18 -7.11 -28.39
C PRO A 278 22.38 -7.47 -27.48
N ASP A 279 22.20 -8.39 -26.53
CA ASP A 279 23.25 -8.81 -25.57
C ASP A 279 23.76 -10.25 -25.82
N GLY A 280 23.39 -10.84 -26.97
CA GLY A 280 23.66 -12.23 -27.33
C GLY A 280 22.66 -13.24 -26.78
N ARG A 281 21.89 -12.90 -25.74
CA ARG A 281 20.79 -13.72 -25.20
C ARG A 281 19.42 -13.22 -25.63
N PHE A 282 19.27 -11.90 -25.66
CA PHE A 282 18.04 -11.23 -26.04
C PHE A 282 18.27 -10.39 -27.31
N PRO A 283 17.36 -10.49 -28.29
CA PRO A 283 17.43 -9.68 -29.49
C PRO A 283 17.05 -8.23 -29.19
N LEU A 284 17.27 -7.34 -30.16
CA LEU A 284 16.74 -5.97 -30.10
C LEU A 284 15.20 -6.01 -30.18
N PRO A 285 14.46 -5.57 -29.15
CA PRO A 285 13.00 -5.50 -29.23
C PRO A 285 12.53 -4.50 -30.28
N ALA A 286 11.29 -4.65 -30.77
CA ALA A 286 10.65 -3.61 -31.58
C ALA A 286 10.40 -2.35 -30.74
N PRO A 287 10.39 -1.14 -31.32
CA PRO A 287 9.99 0.06 -30.57
C PRO A 287 8.55 -0.08 -30.07
N GLY A 288 8.30 0.20 -28.80
CA GLY A 288 6.98 -0.08 -28.24
C GLY A 288 6.84 0.10 -26.74
N LYS A 289 5.66 -0.27 -26.24
CA LYS A 289 5.32 -0.29 -24.81
C LYS A 289 5.50 -1.71 -24.27
N TYR A 290 6.18 -1.82 -23.14
CA TYR A 290 6.54 -3.07 -22.48
C TYR A 290 6.18 -3.02 -21.00
N LEU A 291 6.06 -4.19 -20.38
CA LEU A 291 5.85 -4.35 -18.95
C LEU A 291 7.19 -4.66 -18.28
N LEU A 292 7.59 -3.82 -17.33
CA LEU A 292 8.76 -3.96 -16.48
C LEU A 292 8.34 -4.59 -15.16
N TYR A 293 8.72 -5.84 -14.94
CA TYR A 293 8.58 -6.55 -13.68
C TYR A 293 9.88 -6.41 -12.88
N SER A 294 9.77 -6.11 -11.60
CA SER A 294 10.91 -6.08 -10.69
C SER A 294 10.60 -6.86 -9.43
N THR A 295 11.60 -7.61 -8.95
CA THR A 295 11.57 -8.33 -7.69
C THR A 295 12.79 -7.93 -6.88
N LEU A 296 12.60 -7.27 -5.74
CA LEU A 296 13.65 -6.97 -4.78
C LEU A 296 13.63 -8.04 -3.68
N LYS A 297 14.73 -8.76 -3.51
CA LYS A 297 14.91 -9.77 -2.47
C LYS A 297 15.97 -9.30 -1.49
N GLN A 298 15.70 -9.46 -0.21
CA GLN A 298 16.70 -9.26 0.83
C GLN A 298 17.10 -10.60 1.43
N ARG A 299 18.38 -10.98 1.31
CA ARG A 299 18.83 -12.30 1.76
C ARG A 299 18.71 -12.51 3.27
N THR A 300 18.81 -11.43 4.04
CA THR A 300 18.83 -11.41 5.50
C THR A 300 17.45 -11.40 6.16
N GLY A 301 16.36 -11.48 5.39
CA GLY A 301 15.01 -11.45 5.97
C GLY A 301 13.94 -12.27 5.23
N GLY A 302 14.28 -12.96 4.14
CA GLY A 302 13.33 -13.77 3.36
C GLY A 302 12.19 -12.99 2.68
N LYS A 303 12.12 -11.67 2.84
CA LYS A 303 11.08 -10.81 2.24
C LYS A 303 11.40 -10.50 0.79
N GLU A 304 10.37 -10.58 -0.05
CA GLU A 304 10.42 -10.22 -1.47
C GLU A 304 9.38 -9.13 -1.79
N LEU A 305 9.79 -8.12 -2.57
CA LEU A 305 8.93 -7.04 -3.03
C LEU A 305 8.83 -7.06 -4.55
N LYS A 306 7.62 -7.26 -5.06
CA LYS A 306 7.34 -7.32 -6.51
C LYS A 306 6.62 -6.07 -6.98
N LYS A 307 7.02 -5.53 -8.13
CA LYS A 307 6.40 -4.36 -8.76
C LYS A 307 6.33 -4.54 -10.28
N VAL A 308 5.32 -3.94 -10.89
CA VAL A 308 5.14 -3.93 -12.34
C VAL A 308 4.89 -2.49 -12.78
N SER A 309 5.50 -2.07 -13.89
CA SER A 309 5.23 -0.76 -14.51
C SER A 309 5.29 -0.82 -16.04
N GLU A 310 4.61 0.08 -16.72
CA GLU A 310 4.73 0.21 -18.19
C GLU A 310 5.94 1.10 -18.54
N ILE A 311 6.79 0.64 -19.45
CA ILE A 311 7.95 1.39 -19.97
C ILE A 311 7.91 1.46 -21.50
N LYS A 312 8.68 2.39 -22.07
CA LYS A 312 8.85 2.54 -23.52
C LYS A 312 10.31 2.30 -23.92
N LEU A 313 10.52 1.35 -24.83
CA LEU A 313 11.82 0.98 -25.41
C LEU A 313 11.83 1.16 -26.94
#